data_AF-A0A820GPS9-F1
#
_entry.id   AF-A0A820GPS9-F1
#
_cell.length_a   1.000
_cell.length_b   1.000
_cell.length_c   1.000
_cell.angle_alpha   90.00
_cell.angle_beta   90.00
_cell.angle_gamma   90.00
#
_symmetry.space_group_name_H-M   'P 1'
#
loop_
_entity.id
_entity.type
_entity.pdbx_description
1 polymer ?
#
loop_
_entity_poly.entity_id
_entity_poly.type
_entity_poly.pdbx_seq_one_letter_code
_entity_poly.pdbx_strand_id
1 'polypeptide(L)'
;MLDKSHGHVKPTSLLSSPVTFFKSSCSIIYIILFIIVLLILNGQPKSIFPPKAHIPWLTNVHHVQPLECIADTNQPGWPRPVLSNDKSDMNLTVVIVSARPEFKRLPVTMAALLSHLDSRRITEVMFLVPPQDVHLLQPYFSSEQVKSWPWRISVISDDILLKHIHTGSYRLQMMFKLFVAQIVKTEYYLILDSDCVAVWPIHVEQLLHQNKNSSLYRAINRGEGRSSHEKWWSESERLLQIKLESCVSYKKSDTDIPTIGVTPSILARTIALRTLCRLQKLYGDEHFLNKMANWALWREIFGYMWTEYTLYFLTGRCTKIFDTYHTDNSALSS
;
A
#
# COMPACT_ATOMS: atom_id res chain seq x y z
N MET A 1 7.55 73.79 -11.00
CA MET A 1 8.97 74.11 -11.23
C MET A 1 9.78 73.01 -10.55
N LEU A 2 9.88 71.85 -11.19
CA LEU A 2 10.66 70.70 -10.72
C LEU A 2 11.19 69.96 -11.94
N ASP A 3 12.46 69.61 -11.82
CA ASP A 3 13.44 69.40 -12.87
C ASP A 3 13.40 67.96 -13.42
N LYS A 4 13.63 67.84 -14.73
CA LYS A 4 13.67 66.57 -15.46
C LYS A 4 15.11 66.12 -15.59
N SER A 5 15.45 64.99 -14.98
CA SER A 5 16.56 64.15 -15.47
C SER A 5 16.26 62.68 -15.19
N HIS A 6 15.98 61.92 -16.25
CA HIS A 6 15.99 60.46 -16.22
C HIS A 6 17.02 60.00 -17.24
N GLY A 7 18.12 59.47 -16.71
CA GLY A 7 19.22 58.88 -17.46
C GLY A 7 18.82 57.55 -18.08
N HIS A 8 19.27 57.36 -19.32
CA HIS A 8 19.25 56.10 -20.03
C HIS A 8 20.14 55.06 -19.32
N VAL A 9 19.56 53.93 -18.93
CA VAL A 9 20.30 52.71 -18.59
C VAL A 9 20.05 51.69 -19.70
N LYS A 10 21.15 51.23 -20.33
CA LYS A 10 21.16 50.18 -21.35
C LYS A 10 20.77 48.82 -20.74
N PRO A 11 19.99 47.97 -21.44
CA PRO A 11 19.76 46.61 -21.00
C PRO A 11 21.01 45.74 -21.26
N THR A 12 21.54 45.16 -20.20
CA THR A 12 22.56 44.10 -20.24
C THR A 12 21.92 42.80 -20.73
N SER A 13 22.38 42.32 -21.88
CA SER A 13 22.07 41.00 -22.43
C SER A 13 22.69 39.90 -21.56
N LEU A 14 21.85 39.18 -20.80
CA LEU A 14 22.24 37.91 -20.17
C LEU A 14 22.00 36.77 -21.18
N LEU A 15 23.12 36.15 -21.56
CA LEU A 15 23.20 34.96 -22.39
C LEU A 15 22.32 33.84 -21.83
N SER A 16 21.31 33.44 -22.59
CA SER A 16 20.58 32.19 -22.41
C SER A 16 21.46 31.02 -22.86
N SER A 17 21.92 30.20 -21.91
CA SER A 17 22.49 28.89 -22.20
C SER A 17 21.36 27.92 -22.58
N PRO A 18 21.44 27.17 -23.70
CA PRO A 18 20.44 26.15 -24.01
C PRO A 18 20.63 24.96 -23.07
N VAL A 19 19.62 24.72 -22.22
CA VAL A 19 19.49 23.47 -21.46
C VAL A 19 19.28 22.35 -22.46
N THR A 20 20.25 21.46 -22.56
CA THR A 20 20.23 20.25 -23.38
C THR A 20 19.20 19.26 -22.83
N PHE A 21 17.96 19.40 -23.27
CA PHE A 21 16.88 18.44 -23.07
C PHE A 21 16.97 17.29 -24.08
N PHE A 22 18.02 16.47 -24.02
CA PHE A 22 18.13 15.28 -24.87
C PHE A 22 18.96 14.20 -24.19
N LYS A 23 18.28 13.23 -23.52
CA LYS A 23 18.75 11.84 -23.31
C LYS A 23 17.81 10.89 -22.56
N SER A 24 16.48 11.10 -22.55
CA SER A 24 15.55 10.13 -21.94
C SER A 24 14.69 9.35 -22.95
N SER A 25 14.39 9.93 -24.11
CA SER A 25 13.47 9.35 -25.09
C SER A 25 14.05 8.16 -25.87
N CYS A 26 15.38 8.09 -26.02
CA CYS A 26 16.03 7.02 -26.79
C CYS A 26 15.88 5.66 -26.08
N SER A 27 16.09 5.60 -24.77
CA SER A 27 16.04 4.32 -24.03
C SER A 27 14.65 3.70 -23.99
N ILE A 28 13.60 4.52 -23.92
CA ILE A 28 12.20 4.04 -23.94
C ILE A 28 11.86 3.47 -25.32
N ILE A 29 12.31 4.11 -26.39
CA ILE A 29 12.10 3.63 -27.76
C ILE A 29 12.80 2.29 -27.97
N TYR A 30 14.03 2.11 -27.50
CA TYR A 30 14.74 0.83 -27.59
C TYR A 30 14.08 -0.29 -26.78
N ILE A 31 13.54 0.01 -25.59
CA ILE A 31 12.80 -0.95 -24.77
C ILE A 31 11.50 -1.37 -25.47
N ILE A 32 10.75 -0.41 -26.02
CA ILE A 32 9.53 -0.68 -26.77
C ILE A 32 9.83 -1.51 -28.02
N LEU A 33 10.87 -1.15 -28.79
CA LEU A 33 11.32 -1.92 -29.95
C LEU A 33 11.76 -3.33 -29.58
N PHE A 34 12.50 -3.50 -28.49
CA PHE A 34 12.94 -4.82 -28.02
C PHE A 34 11.74 -5.70 -27.61
N ILE A 35 10.75 -5.13 -26.92
CA ILE A 35 9.51 -5.83 -26.54
C ILE A 35 8.70 -6.18 -27.78
N ILE A 36 8.57 -5.27 -28.76
CA ILE A 36 7.86 -5.52 -30.03
C ILE A 36 8.55 -6.64 -30.82
N VAL A 37 9.88 -6.63 -30.90
CA VAL A 37 10.66 -7.69 -31.57
C VAL A 37 10.46 -9.04 -30.87
N LEU A 38 10.47 -9.08 -29.53
CA LEU A 38 10.19 -10.30 -28.76
C LEU A 38 8.77 -10.83 -28.96
N LEU A 39 7.79 -9.94 -29.14
CA LEU A 39 6.38 -10.29 -29.39
C LEU A 39 6.17 -10.83 -30.82
N ILE A 40 6.82 -10.22 -31.81
CA ILE A 40 6.74 -10.62 -33.22
C ILE A 40 7.40 -11.99 -33.44
N LEU A 41 8.55 -12.25 -32.80
CA LEU A 41 9.30 -13.49 -33.00
C LEU A 41 8.64 -14.72 -32.34
N ASN A 42 7.80 -14.54 -31.31
CA ASN A 42 7.29 -15.67 -30.50
C ASN A 42 5.82 -16.04 -30.72
N GLY A 43 5.10 -15.39 -31.65
CA GLY A 43 3.80 -15.83 -32.15
C GLY A 43 2.80 -16.28 -31.08
N GLN A 44 2.01 -15.32 -30.55
CA GLN A 44 1.05 -15.44 -29.42
C GLN A 44 1.74 -15.45 -28.03
N PRO A 45 1.18 -14.76 -27.01
CA PRO A 45 1.82 -14.59 -25.71
C PRO A 45 1.71 -15.86 -24.85
N LYS A 46 2.45 -16.91 -25.20
CA LYS A 46 2.75 -17.99 -24.26
C LYS A 46 3.79 -17.45 -23.27
N SER A 47 3.32 -16.95 -22.12
CA SER A 47 4.16 -16.66 -20.94
C SER A 47 5.45 -15.89 -21.29
N ILE A 48 5.32 -14.60 -21.60
CA ILE A 48 6.42 -13.74 -22.11
C ILE A 48 7.61 -13.64 -21.14
N PHE A 49 7.47 -14.03 -19.87
CA PHE A 49 8.61 -14.18 -18.99
C PHE A 49 8.69 -15.61 -18.44
N PRO A 50 9.69 -16.41 -18.82
CA PRO A 50 10.07 -17.54 -17.97
C PRO A 50 10.33 -16.99 -16.57
N PRO A 51 10.09 -17.74 -15.50
CA PRO A 51 10.31 -17.31 -14.11
C PRO A 51 11.74 -16.79 -13.79
N LYS A 52 12.64 -16.80 -14.77
CA LYS A 52 14.06 -16.38 -14.74
C LYS A 52 14.37 -15.09 -15.51
N ALA A 53 13.39 -14.40 -16.13
CA ALA A 53 13.68 -13.13 -16.81
C ALA A 53 14.03 -12.04 -15.79
N HIS A 54 15.29 -11.61 -15.80
CA HIS A 54 15.93 -10.76 -14.81
C HIS A 54 16.15 -9.36 -15.42
N ILE A 55 15.62 -8.31 -14.80
CA ILE A 55 15.84 -6.92 -15.23
C ILE A 55 16.90 -6.31 -14.30
N PRO A 56 18.17 -6.17 -14.72
CA PRO A 56 19.31 -6.00 -13.81
C PRO A 56 19.31 -4.73 -12.93
N TRP A 57 18.51 -3.70 -13.24
CA TRP A 57 18.38 -2.50 -12.39
C TRP A 57 17.22 -2.57 -11.38
N LEU A 58 16.38 -3.60 -11.47
CA LEU A 58 15.28 -3.88 -10.54
C LEU A 58 15.60 -5.06 -9.60
N THR A 59 16.84 -5.53 -9.58
CA THR A 59 17.19 -6.83 -8.96
C THR A 59 17.92 -6.73 -7.62
N ASN A 60 18.29 -5.52 -7.20
CA ASN A 60 18.93 -5.27 -5.90
C ASN A 60 17.94 -4.65 -4.91
N VAL A 61 16.71 -5.17 -4.87
CA VAL A 61 15.74 -4.76 -3.85
C VAL A 61 16.05 -5.55 -2.59
N HIS A 62 16.60 -4.86 -1.60
CA HIS A 62 16.95 -5.46 -0.33
C HIS A 62 15.93 -5.07 0.74
N HIS A 63 15.47 -6.07 1.47
CA HIS A 63 14.68 -5.86 2.67
C HIS A 63 15.57 -5.26 3.76
N VAL A 64 15.18 -4.12 4.34
CA VAL A 64 15.95 -3.52 5.45
C VAL A 64 15.63 -4.20 6.78
N GLN A 65 14.39 -4.62 6.97
CA GLN A 65 13.94 -5.37 8.15
C GLN A 65 13.46 -6.76 7.75
N PRO A 66 14.29 -7.81 7.70
CA PRO A 66 13.92 -9.09 7.10
C PRO A 66 12.62 -9.65 7.71
N LEU A 67 11.72 -10.07 6.83
CA LEU A 67 10.48 -10.70 7.25
C LEU A 67 10.76 -12.14 7.69
N GLU A 68 10.64 -12.40 8.99
CA GLU A 68 10.80 -13.73 9.55
C GLU A 68 9.51 -14.54 9.44
N CYS A 69 9.55 -15.57 8.59
CA CYS A 69 8.43 -16.47 8.34
C CYS A 69 8.78 -17.89 8.77
N ILE A 70 7.91 -18.49 9.58
CA ILE A 70 8.06 -19.88 10.02
C ILE A 70 6.97 -20.76 9.44
N ALA A 71 7.26 -22.06 9.31
CA ALA A 71 6.28 -23.03 8.86
C ALA A 71 5.08 -23.06 9.81
N ASP A 72 3.86 -23.07 9.25
CA ASP A 72 2.65 -23.38 10.01
C ASP A 72 2.39 -24.88 9.89
N THR A 73 2.50 -25.60 11.02
CA THR A 73 2.29 -27.05 11.08
C THR A 73 0.87 -27.46 10.70
N ASN A 74 -0.11 -26.58 10.94
CA ASN A 74 -1.51 -26.83 10.61
C ASN A 74 -1.83 -26.47 9.15
N GLN A 75 -0.99 -25.62 8.54
CA GLN A 75 -1.16 -25.16 7.16
C GLN A 75 0.19 -25.09 6.44
N PRO A 76 0.78 -26.22 6.02
CA PRO A 76 2.15 -26.26 5.48
C PRO A 76 2.37 -25.35 4.26
N GLY A 77 1.34 -25.03 3.48
CA GLY A 77 1.40 -24.09 2.36
C GLY A 77 1.45 -22.60 2.76
N TRP A 78 1.11 -22.28 4.01
CA TRP A 78 0.85 -20.93 4.50
C TRP A 78 1.72 -20.60 5.70
N PRO A 79 2.99 -20.22 5.47
CA PRO A 79 3.88 -19.81 6.56
C PRO A 79 3.26 -18.64 7.32
N ARG A 80 3.63 -18.53 8.59
CA ARG A 80 3.15 -17.48 9.49
C ARG A 80 4.31 -16.59 9.92
N PRO A 81 4.07 -15.30 10.16
CA PRO A 81 5.10 -14.41 10.68
C PRO A 81 5.48 -14.80 12.12
N VAL A 82 6.71 -14.51 12.51
CA VAL A 82 7.12 -14.46 13.92
C VAL A 82 6.65 -13.13 14.48
N LEU A 83 5.64 -13.16 15.35
CA LEU A 83 5.11 -11.97 16.03
C LEU A 83 5.58 -11.99 17.49
N SER A 84 5.92 -10.83 18.03
CA SER A 84 5.89 -10.61 19.48
C SER A 84 4.48 -10.94 19.98
N ASN A 85 4.36 -11.53 21.17
CA ASN A 85 3.09 -11.81 21.83
C ASN A 85 2.42 -10.48 22.24
N ASP A 86 1.96 -9.70 21.28
CA ASP A 86 1.15 -8.53 21.51
C ASP A 86 -0.31 -8.95 21.47
N LYS A 87 -0.98 -8.84 22.62
CA LYS A 87 -2.42 -9.04 22.68
C LYS A 87 -3.06 -8.00 21.76
N SER A 88 -4.05 -8.42 20.97
CA SER A 88 -4.95 -7.49 20.27
C SER A 88 -5.56 -6.56 21.32
N ASP A 89 -5.12 -5.31 21.29
CA ASP A 89 -5.72 -4.22 22.05
C ASP A 89 -6.65 -3.41 21.14
N MET A 90 -7.38 -2.47 21.73
CA MET A 90 -8.31 -1.61 21.01
C MET A 90 -7.59 -0.46 20.30
N ASN A 91 -6.26 -0.49 20.21
CA ASN A 91 -5.50 0.62 19.68
C ASN A 91 -5.33 0.48 18.17
N LEU A 92 -5.32 1.62 17.49
CA LEU A 92 -5.27 1.71 16.04
C LEU A 92 -4.13 2.64 15.63
N THR A 93 -3.36 2.24 14.62
CA THR A 93 -2.43 3.14 13.92
C THR A 93 -3.08 3.61 12.63
N VAL A 94 -3.11 4.90 12.36
CA VAL A 94 -3.53 5.43 11.06
C VAL A 94 -2.29 5.47 10.17
N VAL A 95 -2.39 4.93 8.97
CA VAL A 95 -1.29 4.87 8.01
C VAL A 95 -1.71 5.56 6.72
N ILE A 96 -0.89 6.52 6.29
CA ILE A 96 -1.02 7.21 5.01
C ILE A 96 0.26 6.93 4.22
N VAL A 97 0.14 6.11 3.18
CA VAL A 97 1.23 5.89 2.22
C VAL A 97 1.05 6.87 1.08
N SER A 98 2.03 7.75 0.84
CA SER A 98 1.83 8.86 -0.10
C SER A 98 3.10 9.23 -0.87
N ALA A 99 2.92 9.81 -2.05
CA ALA A 99 3.98 10.38 -2.87
C ALA A 99 3.84 11.89 -3.03
N ARG A 100 4.94 12.57 -3.38
CA ARG A 100 4.97 14.04 -3.58
C ARG A 100 3.78 14.64 -4.34
N PRO A 101 3.29 14.09 -5.47
CA PRO A 101 2.14 14.68 -6.19
C PRO A 101 0.84 14.79 -5.38
N GLU A 102 0.72 14.00 -4.32
CA GLU A 102 -0.45 13.88 -3.46
C GLU A 102 -0.40 14.78 -2.24
N PHE A 103 0.77 15.37 -1.93
CA PHE A 103 0.95 16.19 -0.72
C PHE A 103 0.01 17.38 -0.65
N LYS A 104 -0.44 17.90 -1.80
CA LYS A 104 -1.45 18.96 -1.88
C LYS A 104 -2.83 18.56 -1.32
N ARG A 105 -3.12 17.26 -1.23
CA ARG A 105 -4.40 16.73 -0.71
C ARG A 105 -4.33 16.41 0.79
N LEU A 106 -3.13 16.13 1.30
CA LEU A 106 -2.91 15.78 2.71
C LEU A 106 -3.51 16.79 3.71
N PRO A 107 -3.43 18.12 3.53
CA PRO A 107 -4.03 19.06 4.47
C PRO A 107 -5.54 18.85 4.66
N VAL A 108 -6.25 18.47 3.60
CA VAL A 108 -7.71 18.23 3.66
C VAL A 108 -7.99 16.96 4.45
N THR A 109 -7.28 15.87 4.16
CA THR A 109 -7.37 14.61 4.91
C THR A 109 -7.05 14.83 6.39
N MET A 110 -6.00 15.58 6.70
CA MET A 110 -5.63 15.87 8.09
C MET A 110 -6.65 16.74 8.81
N ALA A 111 -7.17 17.79 8.16
CA ALA A 111 -8.23 18.61 8.73
C ALA A 111 -9.50 17.77 9.01
N ALA A 112 -9.85 16.85 8.11
CA ALA A 112 -10.98 15.95 8.29
C ALA A 112 -10.75 14.99 9.46
N LEU A 113 -9.56 14.39 9.57
CA LEU A 113 -9.23 13.55 10.72
C LEU A 113 -9.31 14.34 12.01
N LEU A 114 -8.77 15.56 12.09
CA LEU A 114 -8.76 16.36 13.33
C LEU A 114 -10.16 16.74 13.79
N SER A 115 -11.05 16.96 12.84
CA SER A 115 -12.42 17.37 13.11
C SER A 115 -13.30 16.19 13.52
N HIS A 116 -12.94 14.97 13.12
CA HIS A 116 -13.87 13.85 13.15
C HIS A 116 -13.33 12.56 13.79
N LEU A 117 -12.03 12.30 13.81
CA LEU A 117 -11.48 11.07 14.36
C LEU A 117 -11.22 11.20 15.87
N ASP A 118 -11.86 10.35 16.67
CA ASP A 118 -11.59 10.23 18.11
C ASP A 118 -10.15 9.79 18.36
N SER A 119 -9.42 10.58 19.16
CA SER A 119 -8.00 10.37 19.41
C SER A 119 -7.67 9.37 20.50
N ARG A 120 -8.61 9.01 21.38
CA ARG A 120 -8.33 8.24 22.61
C ARG A 120 -7.68 6.88 22.38
N ARG A 121 -7.91 6.27 21.21
CA ARG A 121 -7.44 4.94 20.82
C ARG A 121 -6.49 4.96 19.61
N ILE A 122 -6.15 6.15 19.12
CA ILE A 122 -5.19 6.30 18.01
C ILE A 122 -3.80 6.45 18.62
N THR A 123 -2.93 5.48 18.39
CA THR A 123 -1.56 5.49 18.92
C THR A 123 -0.63 6.38 18.11
N GLU A 124 -0.83 6.41 16.80
CA GLU A 124 0.04 7.11 15.87
C GLU A 124 -0.69 7.36 14.53
N VAL A 125 -0.39 8.51 13.93
CA VAL A 125 -0.64 8.77 12.50
C VAL A 125 0.70 8.73 11.78
N MET A 126 0.90 7.68 11.00
CA MET A 126 2.15 7.37 10.31
C MET A 126 2.05 7.73 8.83
N PHE A 127 2.95 8.58 8.36
CA PHE A 127 3.17 8.88 6.96
C PHE A 127 4.35 8.06 6.45
N LEU A 128 4.11 7.21 5.46
CA LEU A 128 5.16 6.48 4.77
C LEU A 128 5.38 7.12 3.40
N VAL A 129 6.56 7.70 3.19
CA VAL A 129 6.89 8.51 2.02
C VAL A 129 8.31 8.22 1.52
N PRO A 130 8.67 8.62 0.28
CA PRO A 130 10.03 8.48 -0.20
C PRO A 130 11.05 9.23 0.67
N PRO A 131 12.31 8.79 0.75
CA PRO A 131 13.34 9.41 1.60
C PRO A 131 13.52 10.89 1.33
N GLN A 132 13.51 11.27 0.05
CA GLN A 132 13.62 12.65 -0.41
C GLN A 132 12.38 13.51 -0.10
N ASP A 133 11.32 12.94 0.45
CA ASP A 133 10.10 13.66 0.80
C ASP A 133 9.93 13.82 2.32
N VAL A 134 10.67 13.06 3.13
CA VAL A 134 10.65 13.17 4.59
C VAL A 134 10.96 14.61 5.02
N HIS A 135 12.02 15.23 4.47
CA HIS A 135 12.41 16.59 4.82
C HIS A 135 11.42 17.66 4.36
N LEU A 136 10.49 17.33 3.46
CA LEU A 136 9.43 18.24 3.00
C LEU A 136 8.24 18.22 3.96
N LEU A 137 7.84 17.03 4.44
CA LEU A 137 6.71 16.86 5.34
C LEU A 137 7.07 17.07 6.82
N GLN A 138 8.29 16.70 7.23
CA GLN A 138 8.71 16.80 8.63
C GLN A 138 8.58 18.22 9.19
N PRO A 139 8.97 19.31 8.49
CA PRO A 139 8.79 20.67 9.00
C PRO A 139 7.32 21.05 9.15
N TYR A 140 6.46 20.63 8.22
CA TYR A 140 5.02 20.88 8.28
C TYR A 140 4.42 20.28 9.56
N PHE A 141 4.74 19.01 9.83
CA PHE A 141 4.25 18.32 11.03
C PHE A 141 5.00 18.66 12.32
N SER A 142 6.11 19.41 12.25
CA SER A 142 6.86 19.90 13.42
C SER A 142 6.45 21.31 13.84
N SER A 143 5.52 21.95 13.14
CA SER A 143 5.01 23.28 13.49
C SER A 143 4.25 23.27 14.82
N GLU A 144 4.26 24.39 15.56
CA GLU A 144 3.55 24.51 16.85
C GLU A 144 2.06 24.20 16.74
N GLN A 145 1.44 24.55 15.60
CA GLN A 145 0.05 24.21 15.33
C GLN A 145 -0.17 22.69 15.33
N VAL A 146 0.72 21.92 14.72
CA VAL A 146 0.61 20.46 14.65
C VAL A 146 0.98 19.78 15.96
N LYS A 147 1.91 20.35 16.76
CA LYS A 147 2.23 19.84 18.10
C LYS A 147 1.04 19.82 19.05
N SER A 148 0.03 20.65 18.81
CA SER A 148 -1.23 20.66 19.57
C SER A 148 -2.18 19.51 19.21
N TRP A 149 -1.90 18.75 18.14
CA TRP A 149 -2.76 17.66 17.70
C TRP A 149 -2.72 16.50 18.72
N PRO A 150 -3.82 15.77 18.88
CA PRO A 150 -3.95 14.80 19.95
C PRO A 150 -3.22 13.48 19.67
N TRP A 151 -2.57 13.34 18.50
CA TRP A 151 -1.87 12.13 18.09
C TRP A 151 -0.38 12.37 17.96
N ARG A 152 0.38 11.30 18.21
CA ARG A 152 1.75 11.21 17.72
C ARG A 152 1.73 11.12 16.20
N ILE A 153 2.49 11.99 15.54
CA ILE A 153 2.69 11.93 14.08
C ILE A 153 4.10 11.47 13.80
N SER A 154 4.26 10.52 12.90
CA SER A 154 5.56 10.13 12.37
C SER A 154 5.59 10.26 10.85
N VAL A 155 6.67 10.85 10.34
CA VAL A 155 6.99 10.82 8.91
C VAL A 155 8.18 9.88 8.75
N ILE A 156 7.94 8.79 8.06
CA ILE A 156 8.86 7.67 7.95
C ILE A 156 9.23 7.48 6.47
N SER A 157 10.53 7.30 6.23
CA SER A 157 11.05 6.94 4.93
C SER A 157 10.66 5.50 4.57
N ASP A 158 10.14 5.27 3.37
CA ASP A 158 9.86 3.91 2.87
C ASP A 158 11.11 3.03 2.70
N ASP A 159 12.31 3.64 2.64
CA ASP A 159 13.59 2.93 2.62
C ASP A 159 13.82 2.08 3.88
N ILE A 160 13.11 2.32 4.99
CA ILE A 160 13.24 1.44 6.17
C ILE A 160 12.61 0.06 5.95
N LEU A 161 11.80 -0.09 4.91
CA LEU A 161 11.19 -1.35 4.51
C LEU A 161 11.96 -1.95 3.33
N LEU A 162 12.11 -1.19 2.25
CA LEU A 162 12.72 -1.64 1.00
C LEU A 162 13.71 -0.60 0.47
N LYS A 163 14.97 -0.99 0.27
CA LYS A 163 15.95 -0.09 -0.35
C LYS A 163 15.65 0.11 -1.83
N HIS A 164 15.83 1.34 -2.31
CA HIS A 164 15.82 1.70 -3.74
C HIS A 164 14.46 1.57 -4.44
N ILE A 165 13.41 1.21 -3.71
CA ILE A 165 12.03 1.18 -4.20
C ILE A 165 11.22 2.07 -3.30
N HIS A 166 10.52 3.01 -3.93
CA HIS A 166 9.81 4.05 -3.19
C HIS A 166 8.35 4.12 -3.60
N THR A 167 7.52 4.63 -2.71
CA THR A 167 6.10 4.90 -2.84
C THR A 167 5.72 5.92 -3.93
N GLY A 168 6.67 6.34 -4.79
CA GLY A 168 6.52 7.37 -5.81
C GLY A 168 5.49 7.09 -6.92
N SER A 169 4.87 5.90 -6.94
CA SER A 169 3.72 5.61 -7.79
C SER A 169 2.60 4.96 -6.98
N TYR A 170 1.35 5.23 -7.36
CA TYR A 170 0.15 4.65 -6.75
C TYR A 170 0.23 3.13 -6.53
N ARG A 171 0.81 2.38 -7.48
CA ARG A 171 0.91 0.92 -7.37
C ARG A 171 1.99 0.47 -6.39
N LEU A 172 3.08 1.22 -6.27
CA LEU A 172 4.06 0.97 -5.22
C LEU A 172 3.46 1.30 -3.85
N GLN A 173 2.61 2.33 -3.74
CA GLN A 173 1.89 2.61 -2.49
C GLN A 173 1.01 1.44 -2.06
N MET A 174 0.30 0.79 -2.99
CA MET A 174 -0.48 -0.43 -2.72
C MET A 174 0.39 -1.51 -2.06
N MET A 175 1.55 -1.81 -2.66
CA MET A 175 2.51 -2.74 -2.07
C MET A 175 2.90 -2.29 -0.66
N PHE A 176 3.29 -1.03 -0.49
CA PHE A 176 3.74 -0.51 0.81
C PHE A 176 2.67 -0.55 1.91
N LYS A 177 1.37 -0.50 1.58
CA LYS A 177 0.27 -0.70 2.55
C LYS A 177 0.25 -2.10 3.18
N LEU A 178 0.83 -3.11 2.53
CA LEU A 178 1.12 -4.41 3.15
C LEU A 178 2.43 -4.38 3.94
N PHE A 179 3.51 -3.83 3.36
CA PHE A 179 4.84 -3.83 3.98
C PHE A 179 4.88 -3.04 5.29
N VAL A 180 4.06 -1.99 5.43
CA VAL A 180 3.96 -1.18 6.64
C VAL A 180 3.61 -2.02 7.89
N ALA A 181 2.98 -3.18 7.72
CA ALA A 181 2.69 -4.11 8.82
C ALA A 181 3.95 -4.59 9.58
N GLN A 182 5.14 -4.49 8.97
CA GLN A 182 6.40 -4.82 9.63
C GLN A 182 6.83 -3.80 10.67
N ILE A 183 6.41 -2.53 10.52
CA ILE A 183 6.81 -1.42 11.38
C ILE A 183 5.67 -0.90 12.26
N VAL A 184 4.41 -1.17 11.88
CA VAL A 184 3.25 -0.89 12.73
C VAL A 184 3.31 -1.78 13.98
N LYS A 185 2.99 -1.18 15.12
CA LYS A 185 3.02 -1.84 16.44
C LYS A 185 1.66 -2.34 16.92
N THR A 186 0.59 -1.76 16.42
CA THR A 186 -0.79 -2.18 16.72
C THR A 186 -1.18 -3.39 15.87
N GLU A 187 -2.11 -4.20 16.36
CA GLU A 187 -2.64 -5.31 15.54
C GLU A 187 -3.47 -4.77 14.37
N TYR A 188 -4.18 -3.66 14.56
CA TYR A 188 -5.00 -3.04 13.54
C TYR A 188 -4.42 -1.72 13.08
N TYR A 189 -4.41 -1.49 11.77
CA TYR A 189 -4.08 -0.20 11.22
C TYR A 189 -5.07 0.23 10.13
N LEU A 190 -5.48 1.49 10.20
CA LEU A 190 -6.38 2.12 9.25
C LEU A 190 -5.54 2.70 8.11
N ILE A 191 -5.68 2.13 6.93
CA ILE A 191 -5.11 2.64 5.70
C ILE A 191 -6.02 3.75 5.16
N LEU A 192 -5.43 4.90 4.87
CA LEU A 192 -6.06 6.01 4.19
C LEU A 192 -5.24 6.42 2.96
N ASP A 193 -5.95 6.77 1.89
CA ASP A 193 -5.34 7.51 0.77
C ASP A 193 -5.28 9.00 1.12
N SER A 194 -4.42 9.74 0.41
CA SER A 194 -4.18 11.17 0.65
C SER A 194 -5.41 12.08 0.48
N ASP A 195 -6.51 11.55 -0.05
CA ASP A 195 -7.78 12.22 -0.35
C ASP A 195 -9.00 11.64 0.39
N CYS A 196 -8.77 10.87 1.45
CA CYS A 196 -9.84 10.40 2.31
C CYS A 196 -10.39 11.53 3.20
N VAL A 197 -11.70 11.78 3.11
CA VAL A 197 -12.38 12.83 3.90
C VAL A 197 -13.41 12.20 4.82
N ALA A 198 -13.19 12.31 6.14
CA ALA A 198 -14.22 12.05 7.14
C ALA A 198 -15.23 13.21 7.13
N VAL A 199 -16.53 12.89 7.12
CA VAL A 199 -17.63 13.88 7.12
C VAL A 199 -18.53 13.79 8.36
N TRP A 200 -18.27 12.80 9.23
CA TRP A 200 -18.97 12.57 10.49
C TRP A 200 -17.96 12.16 11.57
N PRO A 201 -18.22 12.43 12.86
CA PRO A 201 -17.40 11.89 13.94
C PRO A 201 -17.27 10.36 13.87
N ILE A 202 -16.05 9.86 14.07
CA ILE A 202 -15.66 8.45 14.02
C ILE A 202 -15.00 8.10 15.34
N HIS A 203 -15.60 7.17 16.07
CA HIS A 203 -15.02 6.55 17.25
C HIS A 203 -14.34 5.23 16.88
N VAL A 204 -13.20 4.91 17.48
CA VAL A 204 -12.50 3.63 17.19
C VAL A 204 -13.35 2.43 17.59
N GLU A 205 -14.24 2.57 18.56
CA GLU A 205 -15.29 1.62 18.95
C GLU A 205 -16.24 1.29 17.78
N GLN A 206 -16.41 2.20 16.82
CA GLN A 206 -17.19 2.01 15.59
C GLN A 206 -16.35 1.42 14.44
N LEU A 207 -15.07 1.14 14.67
CA LEU A 207 -14.12 0.59 13.71
C LEU A 207 -13.64 -0.79 14.16
N LEU A 208 -13.45 -0.97 15.47
CA LEU A 208 -13.00 -2.18 16.13
C LEU A 208 -14.06 -2.65 17.14
N HIS A 209 -14.69 -3.77 16.85
CA HIS A 209 -15.74 -4.34 17.67
C HIS A 209 -15.19 -5.45 18.58
N GLN A 210 -15.51 -5.39 19.87
CA GLN A 210 -15.27 -6.50 20.80
C GLN A 210 -16.48 -7.41 20.86
N ASN A 211 -16.29 -8.69 20.54
CA ASN A 211 -17.34 -9.68 20.75
C ASN A 211 -17.54 -9.90 22.27
N LYS A 212 -18.78 -9.87 22.76
CA LYS A 212 -19.10 -10.06 24.20
C LYS A 212 -18.50 -11.34 24.80
N ASN A 213 -18.31 -12.38 23.98
CA ASN A 213 -17.78 -13.68 24.39
C ASN A 213 -16.29 -13.85 24.09
N SER A 214 -15.60 -12.81 23.61
CA SER A 214 -14.18 -12.86 23.26
C SER A 214 -13.44 -11.64 23.80
N SER A 215 -12.25 -11.85 24.35
CA SER A 215 -11.36 -10.74 24.69
C SER A 215 -10.74 -10.08 23.45
N LEU A 216 -10.95 -10.64 22.25
CA LEU A 216 -10.37 -10.14 21.01
C LEU A 216 -11.26 -9.08 20.35
N TYR A 217 -10.63 -8.01 19.89
CA TYR A 217 -11.24 -7.02 19.01
C TYR A 217 -11.19 -7.53 17.57
N ARG A 218 -12.20 -7.17 16.78
CA ARG A 218 -12.29 -7.44 15.34
C ARG A 218 -12.57 -6.15 14.59
N ALA A 219 -11.85 -5.90 13.53
CA ALA A 219 -12.10 -4.78 12.64
C ALA A 219 -13.42 -4.98 11.88
N ILE A 220 -14.17 -3.89 11.70
CA ILE A 220 -15.37 -3.92 10.89
C ILE A 220 -14.97 -3.86 9.42
N ASN A 221 -15.30 -4.91 8.69
CA ASN A 221 -15.16 -4.96 7.25
C ASN A 221 -16.40 -4.36 6.59
N ARG A 222 -16.21 -3.35 5.75
CA ARG A 222 -17.24 -2.89 4.81
C ARG A 222 -17.06 -3.65 3.52
N GLY A 223 -17.76 -4.77 3.42
CA GLY A 223 -17.61 -5.63 2.26
C GLY A 223 -18.13 -4.98 0.99
N GLU A 224 -17.46 -5.29 -0.10
CA GLU A 224 -17.89 -4.99 -1.46
C GLU A 224 -18.14 -6.29 -2.21
N GLY A 225 -18.84 -6.20 -3.34
CA GLY A 225 -19.03 -7.34 -4.22
C GLY A 225 -17.77 -7.68 -4.99
N ARG A 226 -17.36 -8.96 -5.00
CA ARG A 226 -16.27 -9.46 -5.84
C ARG A 226 -16.45 -9.06 -7.31
N SER A 227 -17.68 -9.11 -7.83
CA SER A 227 -17.98 -8.81 -9.24
C SER A 227 -17.61 -7.39 -9.63
N SER A 228 -17.48 -6.47 -8.67
CA SER A 228 -17.04 -5.09 -8.92
C SER A 228 -15.63 -5.02 -9.50
N HIS A 229 -14.77 -5.99 -9.16
CA HIS A 229 -13.34 -5.97 -9.46
C HIS A 229 -12.77 -7.34 -9.86
N GLU A 230 -13.48 -8.12 -10.69
CA GLU A 230 -13.10 -9.51 -11.04
C GLU A 230 -11.63 -9.71 -11.43
N LYS A 231 -11.06 -8.78 -12.22
CA LYS A 231 -9.66 -8.82 -12.63
C LYS A 231 -8.69 -8.72 -11.45
N TRP A 232 -9.01 -7.92 -10.44
CA TRP A 232 -8.19 -7.78 -9.23
C TRP A 232 -8.10 -9.09 -8.47
N TRP A 233 -9.25 -9.77 -8.37
CA TRP A 233 -9.34 -11.06 -7.73
C TRP A 233 -8.62 -12.15 -8.50
N SER A 234 -8.84 -12.27 -9.81
CA SER A 234 -8.21 -13.31 -10.62
C SER A 234 -6.68 -13.20 -10.63
N GLU A 235 -6.15 -11.97 -10.69
CA GLU A 235 -4.71 -11.77 -10.62
C GLU A 235 -4.16 -12.04 -9.23
N SER A 236 -4.84 -11.62 -8.16
CA SER A 236 -4.41 -11.97 -6.79
C SER A 236 -4.40 -13.47 -6.53
N GLU A 237 -5.36 -14.23 -7.08
CA GLU A 237 -5.35 -15.69 -7.03
C GLU A 237 -4.15 -16.29 -7.75
N ARG A 238 -3.84 -15.77 -8.95
CA ARG A 238 -2.67 -16.16 -9.73
C ARG A 238 -1.36 -15.87 -8.97
N LEU A 239 -1.27 -14.71 -8.32
CA LEU A 239 -0.11 -14.31 -7.51
C LEU A 239 0.05 -15.17 -6.25
N LEU A 240 -1.05 -15.57 -5.62
CA LEU A 240 -1.01 -16.45 -4.44
C LEU A 240 -0.93 -17.94 -4.82
N GLN A 241 -0.98 -18.28 -6.11
CA GLN A 241 -1.05 -19.65 -6.63
C GLN A 241 -2.15 -20.46 -5.93
N ILE A 242 -3.34 -19.88 -5.85
CA ILE A 242 -4.51 -20.50 -5.23
C ILE A 242 -5.65 -20.63 -6.23
N LYS A 243 -6.63 -21.45 -5.86
CA LYS A 243 -7.95 -21.46 -6.50
C LYS A 243 -8.98 -20.99 -5.48
N LEU A 244 -9.88 -20.09 -5.87
CA LEU A 244 -10.82 -19.47 -4.94
C LEU A 244 -11.63 -20.50 -4.13
N GLU A 245 -12.05 -21.57 -4.79
CA GLU A 245 -12.89 -22.62 -4.21
C GLU A 245 -12.20 -23.37 -3.06
N SER A 246 -10.86 -23.30 -3.00
CA SER A 246 -10.06 -23.86 -1.90
C SER A 246 -10.05 -22.98 -0.65
N CYS A 247 -10.41 -21.71 -0.78
CA CYS A 247 -10.21 -20.69 0.23
C CYS A 247 -11.50 -20.11 0.79
N VAL A 248 -12.59 -20.20 0.04
CA VAL A 248 -13.87 -19.60 0.44
C VAL A 248 -14.99 -20.61 0.22
N SER A 249 -15.76 -20.87 1.27
CA SER A 249 -16.85 -21.85 1.26
C SER A 249 -18.15 -21.27 0.69
N TYR A 250 -18.08 -20.60 -0.46
CA TYR A 250 -19.28 -20.09 -1.15
C TYR A 250 -19.73 -21.06 -2.23
N LYS A 251 -21.05 -21.14 -2.44
CA LYS A 251 -21.62 -21.98 -3.49
C LYS A 251 -21.42 -21.25 -4.82
N LYS A 252 -21.14 -22.00 -5.89
CA LYS A 252 -20.99 -21.49 -7.27
C LYS A 252 -22.20 -20.66 -7.78
N SER A 253 -23.35 -20.76 -7.09
CA SER A 253 -24.58 -20.01 -7.37
C SER A 253 -24.65 -18.63 -6.70
N ASP A 254 -23.75 -18.30 -5.77
CA ASP A 254 -23.72 -16.97 -5.15
C ASP A 254 -23.14 -15.99 -6.17
N THR A 255 -24.01 -15.16 -6.74
CA THR A 255 -23.68 -14.28 -7.87
C THR A 255 -22.73 -13.15 -7.48
N ASP A 256 -22.59 -12.85 -6.19
CA ASP A 256 -21.63 -11.87 -5.71
C ASP A 256 -21.18 -12.20 -4.28
N ILE A 257 -19.91 -12.54 -4.13
CA ILE A 257 -19.31 -12.92 -2.85
C ILE A 257 -18.95 -11.63 -2.10
N PRO A 258 -19.38 -11.43 -0.85
CA PRO A 258 -18.91 -10.32 -0.03
C PRO A 258 -17.40 -10.43 0.23
N THR A 259 -16.67 -9.40 -0.18
CA THR A 259 -15.21 -9.31 -0.04
C THR A 259 -14.80 -8.18 0.90
N ILE A 260 -13.54 -7.74 0.86
CA ILE A 260 -13.08 -6.53 1.54
C ILE A 260 -13.23 -5.34 0.61
N GLY A 261 -13.61 -4.17 1.16
CA GLY A 261 -13.60 -2.92 0.43
C GLY A 261 -12.20 -2.33 0.21
N VAL A 262 -12.12 -1.32 -0.65
CA VAL A 262 -10.92 -0.48 -0.81
C VAL A 262 -10.85 0.63 0.25
N THR A 263 -9.82 1.48 0.16
CA THR A 263 -9.59 2.62 1.06
C THR A 263 -10.84 3.52 1.22
N PRO A 264 -11.18 3.97 2.45
CA PRO A 264 -10.53 3.66 3.72
C PRO A 264 -10.78 2.21 4.17
N SER A 265 -9.74 1.52 4.64
CA SER A 265 -9.84 0.12 5.09
C SER A 265 -8.94 -0.16 6.29
N ILE A 266 -9.40 -1.02 7.20
CA ILE A 266 -8.62 -1.47 8.35
C ILE A 266 -7.99 -2.81 8.00
N LEU A 267 -6.69 -2.93 8.18
CA LEU A 267 -5.96 -4.17 7.99
C LEU A 267 -5.45 -4.67 9.34
N ALA A 268 -5.56 -5.99 9.53
CA ALA A 268 -4.89 -6.70 10.61
C ALA A 268 -3.45 -7.01 10.22
N ARG A 269 -2.50 -6.56 11.05
CA ARG A 269 -1.06 -6.79 10.93
C ARG A 269 -0.74 -8.25 10.70
N THR A 270 -1.37 -9.16 11.44
CA THR A 270 -1.15 -10.60 11.30
C THR A 270 -1.45 -11.10 9.89
N ILE A 271 -2.59 -10.70 9.30
CA ILE A 271 -2.97 -11.15 7.95
C ILE A 271 -2.07 -10.51 6.89
N ALA A 272 -1.73 -9.22 7.03
CA ALA A 272 -0.83 -8.53 6.11
C ALA A 272 0.55 -9.19 6.08
N LEU A 273 1.15 -9.45 7.24
CA LEU A 273 2.43 -10.14 7.35
C LEU A 273 2.37 -11.58 6.84
N ARG A 274 1.27 -12.30 7.11
CA ARG A 274 1.06 -13.64 6.56
C ARG A 274 0.97 -13.63 5.02
N THR A 275 0.38 -12.58 4.45
CA THR A 275 0.31 -12.38 3.00
C THR A 275 1.71 -12.22 2.43
N LEU A 276 2.55 -11.40 3.06
CA LEU A 276 3.95 -11.24 2.66
C LEU A 276 4.73 -12.55 2.80
N CYS A 277 4.55 -13.30 3.90
CA CYS A 277 5.18 -14.60 4.08
C CYS A 277 4.81 -15.62 3.00
N ARG A 278 3.54 -15.62 2.55
CA ARG A 278 3.11 -16.47 1.44
C ARG A 278 3.83 -16.10 0.14
N LEU A 279 3.90 -14.81 -0.18
CA LEU A 279 4.57 -14.32 -1.38
C LEU A 279 6.08 -14.64 -1.33
N GLN A 280 6.71 -14.41 -0.19
CA GLN A 280 8.10 -14.76 0.07
C GLN A 280 8.37 -16.26 -0.17
N LYS A 281 7.52 -17.14 0.38
CA LYS A 281 7.64 -18.59 0.15
C LYS A 281 7.48 -18.99 -1.32
N LEU A 282 6.52 -18.41 -2.03
CA LEU A 282 6.22 -18.77 -3.42
C LEU A 282 7.30 -18.32 -4.39
N TYR A 283 7.97 -17.22 -4.08
CA TYR A 283 8.83 -16.56 -5.04
C TYR A 283 10.29 -16.48 -4.61
N GLY A 284 10.62 -16.71 -3.33
CA GLY A 284 11.95 -16.58 -2.74
C GLY A 284 12.21 -15.17 -2.19
N ASP A 285 13.05 -15.07 -1.17
CA ASP A 285 13.30 -13.84 -0.38
C ASP A 285 13.68 -12.61 -1.21
N GLU A 286 14.65 -12.76 -2.11
CA GLU A 286 15.09 -11.65 -2.98
C GLU A 286 14.15 -11.43 -4.17
N HIS A 287 13.48 -12.49 -4.60
CA HIS A 287 12.72 -12.50 -5.83
C HIS A 287 11.27 -12.04 -5.66
N PHE A 288 10.65 -12.22 -4.48
CA PHE A 288 9.27 -11.78 -4.27
C PHE A 288 9.18 -10.26 -4.24
N LEU A 289 10.18 -9.57 -3.69
CA LEU A 289 10.28 -8.11 -3.68
C LEU A 289 10.40 -7.56 -5.09
N ASN A 290 11.38 -8.08 -5.84
CA ASN A 290 11.59 -7.75 -7.24
C ASN A 290 10.31 -8.01 -8.02
N LYS A 291 9.61 -9.13 -7.78
CA LYS A 291 8.35 -9.46 -8.46
C LYS A 291 7.21 -8.53 -8.08
N MET A 292 7.02 -8.20 -6.80
CA MET A 292 5.97 -7.28 -6.34
C MET A 292 6.17 -5.88 -6.92
N ALA A 293 7.41 -5.37 -6.86
CA ALA A 293 7.79 -4.11 -7.48
C ALA A 293 7.58 -4.12 -8.99
N ASN A 294 8.03 -5.19 -9.66
CA ASN A 294 7.77 -5.39 -11.07
C ASN A 294 6.24 -5.37 -11.33
N TRP A 295 5.44 -6.16 -10.64
CA TRP A 295 4.00 -6.21 -10.88
C TRP A 295 3.31 -4.87 -10.65
N ALA A 296 3.79 -4.08 -9.68
CA ALA A 296 3.32 -2.71 -9.50
C ALA A 296 3.62 -1.82 -10.73
N LEU A 297 4.73 -2.07 -11.43
CA LEU A 297 5.16 -1.32 -12.62
C LEU A 297 4.58 -1.85 -13.94
N TRP A 298 4.34 -3.16 -14.08
CA TRP A 298 4.01 -3.83 -15.34
C TRP A 298 2.53 -3.74 -15.79
N ARG A 299 1.64 -3.09 -15.01
CA ARG A 299 0.25 -2.84 -15.42
C ARG A 299 0.18 -2.08 -16.74
N GLU A 300 1.04 -1.07 -16.92
CA GLU A 300 1.03 -0.17 -18.08
C GLU A 300 1.28 -0.90 -19.42
N ILE A 301 1.80 -2.13 -19.36
CA ILE A 301 2.18 -2.91 -20.54
C ILE A 301 1.24 -4.10 -20.74
N PHE A 302 0.72 -4.73 -19.67
CA PHE A 302 0.01 -6.01 -19.78
C PHE A 302 -1.37 -6.09 -19.13
N GLY A 303 -1.85 -5.03 -18.47
CA GLY A 303 -3.22 -5.00 -17.93
C GLY A 303 -3.49 -5.92 -16.74
N TYR A 304 -2.47 -6.57 -16.18
CA TYR A 304 -2.58 -7.32 -14.92
C TYR A 304 -2.82 -6.33 -13.77
N MET A 305 -3.93 -6.50 -13.05
CA MET A 305 -4.31 -5.63 -11.94
C MET A 305 -4.56 -6.48 -10.71
N TRP A 306 -3.87 -6.22 -9.62
CA TRP A 306 -4.12 -6.75 -8.28
C TRP A 306 -4.17 -5.58 -7.30
N THR A 307 -4.64 -5.82 -6.07
CA THR A 307 -4.56 -4.86 -4.96
C THR A 307 -4.04 -5.53 -3.69
N GLU A 308 -3.51 -4.71 -2.80
CA GLU A 308 -3.18 -5.09 -1.43
C GLU A 308 -4.36 -5.75 -0.71
N TYR A 309 -5.57 -5.24 -0.92
CA TYR A 309 -6.78 -5.70 -0.27
C TYR A 309 -7.20 -7.09 -0.75
N THR A 310 -7.12 -7.34 -2.06
CA THR A 310 -7.46 -8.65 -2.63
C THR A 310 -6.45 -9.73 -2.20
N LEU A 311 -5.14 -9.43 -2.17
CA LEU A 311 -4.12 -10.33 -1.64
C LEU A 311 -4.31 -10.62 -0.14
N TYR A 312 -4.58 -9.56 0.63
CA TYR A 312 -4.85 -9.62 2.07
C TYR A 312 -6.06 -10.51 2.38
N PHE A 313 -7.19 -10.25 1.72
CA PHE A 313 -8.44 -10.96 1.95
C PHE A 313 -8.33 -12.44 1.59
N LEU A 314 -7.78 -12.75 0.40
CA LEU A 314 -7.59 -14.13 -0.01
C LEU A 314 -6.69 -14.88 0.96
N THR A 315 -5.60 -14.27 1.42
CA THR A 315 -4.74 -14.88 2.44
C THR A 315 -5.51 -15.16 3.72
N GLY A 316 -6.25 -14.19 4.25
CA GLY A 316 -7.05 -14.37 5.47
C GLY A 316 -8.09 -15.48 5.34
N ARG A 317 -8.77 -15.57 4.18
CA ARG A 317 -9.78 -16.59 3.91
C ARG A 317 -9.18 -17.98 3.71
N CYS A 318 -8.16 -18.11 2.86
CA CYS A 318 -7.45 -19.38 2.64
C CYS A 318 -6.86 -19.95 3.93
N THR A 319 -6.44 -19.07 4.85
CA THR A 319 -5.86 -19.48 6.12
C THR A 319 -6.87 -19.55 7.26
N LYS A 320 -8.16 -19.29 6.99
CA LYS A 320 -9.28 -19.34 7.93
C LYS A 320 -9.10 -18.43 9.16
N ILE A 321 -8.34 -17.34 9.03
CA ILE A 321 -8.14 -16.36 10.11
C ILE A 321 -8.86 -15.04 9.85
N PHE A 322 -9.44 -14.83 8.67
CA PHE A 322 -10.12 -13.57 8.36
C PHE A 322 -11.19 -13.21 9.40
N ASP A 323 -12.09 -14.13 9.72
CA ASP A 323 -13.20 -13.90 10.67
C ASP A 323 -12.75 -13.82 12.14
N THR A 324 -11.50 -14.19 12.42
CA THR A 324 -10.84 -13.97 13.72
C THR A 324 -10.49 -12.50 13.90
N TYR A 325 -10.12 -11.81 12.83
CA TYR A 325 -9.68 -10.41 12.85
C TYR A 325 -10.72 -9.43 12.31
N HIS A 326 -11.69 -9.91 11.54
CA HIS A 326 -12.72 -9.10 10.90
C HIS A 326 -14.12 -9.57 11.26
N THR A 327 -15.05 -8.65 11.23
CA THR A 327 -16.48 -8.91 11.32
C THR A 327 -17.22 -8.05 10.32
N ASP A 328 -18.29 -8.58 9.73
CA ASP A 328 -19.14 -7.79 8.85
C ASP A 328 -20.00 -6.83 9.68
N ASN A 329 -20.28 -5.64 9.12
CA ASN A 329 -21.07 -4.62 9.79
C ASN A 329 -22.52 -5.10 10.09
N SER A 330 -23.05 -6.02 9.29
CA SER A 330 -24.38 -6.63 9.49
C SER A 330 -24.47 -7.52 10.73
N ALA A 331 -23.34 -8.03 11.24
CA ALA A 331 -23.31 -8.85 12.44
C ALA A 331 -23.43 -8.03 13.74
N LEU A 332 -23.46 -6.69 13.64
CA LEU A 332 -23.56 -5.77 14.78
C LEU A 332 -25.00 -5.33 15.08
N SER A 333 -25.94 -5.62 14.18
CA SER A 333 -27.37 -5.34 14.33
C SER A 333 -28.17 -6.48 14.97
N SER A 334 -27.51 -7.60 15.32
CA SER A 334 -28.06 -8.74 16.07
C SER A 334 -27.47 -8.80 17.46
#